data_AF-A0A2K8QRI1-F1
#
_entry.id   AF-A0A2K8QRI1-F1
#
_cell.length_a   1.000
_cell.length_b   1.000
_cell.length_c   1.000
_cell.angle_alpha   90.00
_cell.angle_beta   90.00
_cell.angle_gamma   90.00
#
_symmetry.space_group_name_H-M   'P 1'
#
loop_
_entity.id
_entity.type
_entity.pdbx_description
1 polymer ?
#
loop_
_entity_poly.entity_id
_entity_poly.type
_entity_poly.pdbx_seq_one_letter_code
_entity_poly.pdbx_strand_id
1 'polypeptide(L)'
;MTRQSDYLPDGLPHNRGLWPAECREMEWLDLRANQLIHALIDGKTDRHQVEAEIGRVAERHREHFKRRLNYWREYLKKQGKTK
;
A
#
# COMPACT_ATOMS: atom_id res chain seq x y z
N MET A 1 14.18 3.32 13.09
CA MET A 1 12.88 3.70 13.70
C MET A 1 11.82 3.48 12.64
N THR A 2 10.95 2.48 12.83
CA THR A 2 9.81 2.25 11.93
C THR A 2 8.87 3.42 12.12
N ARG A 3 9.05 4.49 11.32
CA ARG A 3 8.17 5.65 11.33
C ARG A 3 6.77 5.10 11.08
N GLN A 4 5.89 5.27 12.06
CA GLN A 4 4.48 4.90 11.91
C GLN A 4 3.98 5.53 10.62
N SER A 5 3.30 4.75 9.79
CA SER A 5 2.90 5.21 8.47
C SER A 5 2.01 6.44 8.61
N ASP A 6 2.22 7.47 7.78
CA ASP A 6 1.60 8.80 7.93
C ASP A 6 0.06 8.82 7.81
N TYR A 7 -0.55 7.66 7.55
CA TYR A 7 -1.99 7.46 7.43
C TYR A 7 -2.62 6.77 8.65
N LEU A 8 -1.81 6.34 9.63
CA LEU A 8 -2.30 5.72 10.86
C LEU A 8 -2.31 6.74 12.01
N PRO A 9 -3.31 6.70 12.91
CA PRO A 9 -3.35 7.60 14.06
C PRO A 9 -2.22 7.31 15.05
N ASP A 10 -1.62 8.36 15.61
CA ASP A 10 -0.61 8.22 16.65
C ASP A 10 -1.12 7.45 17.88
N GLY A 11 -0.22 6.72 18.54
CA GLY A 11 -0.55 6.01 19.78
C GLY A 11 -1.21 4.64 19.60
N LEU A 12 -1.23 4.09 18.38
CA LEU A 12 -1.63 2.70 18.18
C LEU A 12 -0.69 1.74 18.94
N PRO A 13 -1.23 0.67 19.56
CA PRO A 13 -0.41 -0.28 20.30
C PRO A 13 0.55 -1.01 19.36
N HIS A 14 1.71 -1.44 19.85
CA HIS A 14 2.66 -2.21 19.02
C HIS A 14 2.03 -3.51 18.48
N ASN A 15 1.12 -4.11 19.24
CA ASN A 15 0.38 -5.29 18.81
C ASN A 15 -0.72 -4.92 17.81
N ARG A 16 -0.50 -5.23 16.53
CA ARG A 16 -1.46 -5.04 15.42
C ARG A 16 -2.77 -5.79 15.62
N GLY A 17 -2.79 -6.87 16.40
CA GLY A 17 -4.02 -7.60 16.72
C GLY A 17 -5.02 -6.78 17.54
N LEU A 18 -4.53 -5.75 18.24
CA LEU A 18 -5.36 -4.83 19.04
C LEU A 18 -5.81 -3.60 18.24
N TRP A 19 -5.44 -3.49 16.97
CA TRP A 19 -5.79 -2.33 16.16
C TRP A 19 -7.27 -2.35 15.76
N PRO A 20 -7.89 -1.16 15.63
CA PRO A 20 -9.19 -1.04 14.98
C PRO A 20 -9.17 -1.72 13.61
N ALA A 21 -10.31 -2.29 13.20
CA ALA A 21 -10.44 -2.98 11.91
C ALA A 21 -9.98 -2.09 10.74
N GLU A 22 -10.39 -0.83 10.73
CA GLU A 22 -10.01 0.14 9.69
C GLU A 22 -8.49 0.35 9.60
N CYS A 23 -7.79 0.47 10.73
CA CYS A 23 -6.33 0.60 10.74
C CYS A 23 -5.64 -0.64 10.17
N ARG A 24 -6.16 -1.84 10.46
CA ARG A 24 -5.65 -3.09 9.90
C ARG A 24 -5.93 -3.21 8.40
N GLU A 25 -7.11 -2.80 7.95
CA GLU A 25 -7.46 -2.75 6.53
C GLU A 25 -6.54 -1.78 5.77
N MET A 26 -6.29 -0.59 6.33
CA MET A 26 -5.38 0.39 5.73
C MET A 26 -3.93 -0.11 5.64
N GLU A 27 -3.43 -0.81 6.67
CA GLU A 27 -2.11 -1.43 6.64
C GLU A 27 -2.06 -2.57 5.61
N TRP A 28 -3.08 -3.41 5.57
CA TRP A 28 -3.15 -4.50 4.58
C TRP A 28 -3.13 -3.97 3.15
N LEU A 29 -3.86 -2.89 2.87
CA LEU A 29 -3.85 -2.21 1.57
C LEU A 29 -2.49 -1.61 1.23
N ASP A 30 -1.78 -1.05 2.22
CA ASP A 30 -0.42 -0.55 1.99
C ASP A 30 0.57 -1.67 1.64
N LEU A 31 0.51 -2.79 2.37
CA LEU A 31 1.31 -3.98 2.07
C LEU A 31 0.97 -4.54 0.69
N ARG A 32 -0.31 -4.58 0.34
CA ARG A 32 -0.77 -5.02 -0.98
C ARG A 32 -0.27 -4.09 -2.08
N ALA A 33 -0.29 -2.77 -1.85
CA ALA A 33 0.22 -1.79 -2.80
C ALA A 33 1.72 -1.99 -3.04
N ASN A 34 2.50 -2.20 -1.98
CA ASN A 34 3.93 -2.49 -2.07
C ASN A 34 4.19 -3.73 -2.94
N GLN A 35 3.49 -4.83 -2.65
CA GLN A 35 3.60 -6.09 -3.41
C GLN A 35 3.25 -5.90 -4.90
N LEU A 36 2.18 -5.16 -5.22
CA LEU A 36 1.77 -4.92 -6.60
C LEU A 36 2.79 -4.10 -7.37
N ILE A 37 3.36 -3.04 -6.77
CA ILE A 37 4.40 -2.25 -7.46
C ILE A 37 5.67 -3.08 -7.67
N HIS A 38 6.07 -3.88 -6.69
CA HIS A 38 7.19 -4.81 -6.88
C HIS A 38 6.91 -5.84 -8.00
N ALA A 39 5.73 -6.46 -8.00
CA ALA A 39 5.34 -7.38 -9.05
C ALA A 39 5.31 -6.71 -10.44
N LEU A 40 4.92 -5.43 -10.50
CA LEU A 40 4.85 -4.65 -11.75
C LEU A 40 6.26 -4.37 -12.28
N ILE A 41 7.20 -4.00 -11.40
CA ILE A 41 8.61 -3.79 -11.74
C ILE A 41 9.28 -5.10 -12.15
N ASP A 42 8.97 -6.20 -11.46
CA ASP A 42 9.46 -7.54 -11.76
C ASP A 42 8.82 -8.14 -13.04
N GLY A 43 7.83 -7.49 -13.65
CA GLY A 43 7.09 -7.98 -14.82
C GLY A 43 6.18 -9.17 -14.54
N LYS A 44 5.88 -9.47 -13.27
CA LYS A 44 4.99 -10.56 -12.82
C LYS A 44 3.51 -10.19 -12.85
N THR A 45 3.21 -8.90 -12.94
CA THR A 45 1.86 -8.37 -13.12
C THR A 45 1.93 -7.23 -14.12
N ASP A 46 0.80 -6.92 -14.74
CA ASP A 46 0.64 -5.77 -15.63
C ASP A 46 -0.24 -4.68 -15.00
N ARG A 47 -0.34 -3.55 -15.69
CA ARG A 47 -1.11 -2.39 -15.23
C ARG A 47 -2.61 -2.65 -15.13
N HIS A 48 -3.20 -3.45 -16.03
CA HIS A 48 -4.62 -3.78 -15.98
C HIS A 48 -4.96 -4.58 -14.73
N GLN A 49 -4.07 -5.48 -14.32
CA GLN A 49 -4.24 -6.22 -13.07
C GLN A 49 -4.18 -5.31 -11.84
N VAL A 50 -3.30 -4.29 -11.83
CA VAL A 50 -3.28 -3.27 -10.76
C VAL A 50 -4.59 -2.47 -10.75
N GLU A 51 -5.11 -2.09 -11.92
CA GLU A 51 -6.40 -1.39 -12.04
C GLU A 51 -7.58 -2.25 -11.57
N ALA A 52 -7.57 -3.55 -11.87
CA ALA A 52 -8.56 -4.49 -11.39
C ALA A 52 -8.55 -4.61 -9.85
N GLU A 53 -7.36 -4.66 -9.24
CA GLU A 53 -7.23 -4.66 -7.79
C GLU A 53 -7.76 -3.36 -7.17
N ILE A 54 -7.50 -2.20 -7.78
CA ILE A 54 -8.10 -0.93 -7.35
C ILE A 54 -9.63 -0.99 -7.42
N GLY A 55 -10.20 -1.61 -8.46
CA GLY A 55 -11.65 -1.78 -8.62
C GLY A 55 -12.27 -2.66 -7.52
N ARG A 56 -11.55 -3.69 -7.06
CA ARG A 56 -11.99 -4.63 -6.00
C ARG A 56 -11.98 -4.01 -4.60
N VAL A 57 -11.12 -3.03 -4.35
CA VAL A 57 -11.07 -2.34 -3.06
C VAL A 57 -12.35 -1.55 -2.83
N ALA A 58 -12.88 -1.60 -1.60
CA ALA A 58 -14.04 -0.84 -1.18
C ALA A 58 -13.83 0.66 -1.43
N GLU A 59 -14.86 1.37 -1.90
CA GLU A 59 -14.74 2.75 -2.37
C GLU A 59 -14.07 3.69 -1.35
N ARG A 60 -14.45 3.55 -0.07
CA ARG A 60 -13.88 4.27 1.08
C ARG A 60 -12.36 4.16 1.23
N HIS A 61 -11.75 3.08 0.71
CA HIS A 61 -10.31 2.85 0.80
C HIS A 61 -9.59 2.93 -0.55
N ARG A 62 -10.31 3.15 -1.66
CA ARG A 62 -9.69 3.23 -3.00
C ARG A 62 -8.71 4.38 -3.11
N GLU A 63 -9.04 5.54 -2.54
CA GLU A 63 -8.15 6.70 -2.57
C GLU A 63 -6.86 6.44 -1.79
N HIS A 64 -6.99 5.88 -0.58
CA HIS A 64 -5.84 5.45 0.23
C HIS A 64 -4.96 4.48 -0.55
N PHE A 65 -5.57 3.44 -1.15
CA PHE A 65 -4.83 2.43 -1.91
C PHE A 65 -4.09 3.03 -3.12
N LYS A 66 -4.74 3.92 -3.90
CA LYS A 66 -4.09 4.66 -4.99
C LYS A 66 -2.92 5.51 -4.50
N ARG A 67 -3.08 6.21 -3.36
CA ARG A 67 -2.01 7.00 -2.76
C ARG A 67 -0.82 6.13 -2.36
N ARG A 68 -1.06 4.94 -1.82
CA ARG A 68 0.00 3.98 -1.46
C ARG A 68 0.69 3.38 -2.69
N LEU A 69 -0.04 3.04 -3.74
CA LEU A 69 0.54 2.60 -5.02
C LEU A 69 1.50 3.66 -5.59
N ASN A 70 1.07 4.93 -5.61
CA ASN A 70 1.91 6.04 -6.07
C ASN A 70 3.12 6.26 -5.15
N TYR A 71 2.94 6.17 -3.84
CA TYR A 71 4.04 6.27 -2.88
C TYR A 71 5.12 5.22 -3.14
N TRP A 72 4.75 3.94 -3.28
CA TRP A 72 5.71 2.86 -3.51
C TRP A 72 6.39 2.97 -4.87
N ARG A 73 5.66 3.39 -5.91
CA ARG A 73 6.24 3.69 -7.22
C ARG A 73 7.34 4.75 -7.12
N GLU A 74 7.05 5.89 -6.49
CA GLU A 74 8.03 6.97 -6.35
C GLU A 74 9.17 6.60 -5.40
N TYR A 75 8.89 5.84 -4.35
CA TYR A 75 9.91 5.31 -3.44
C TYR A 75 10.89 4.40 -4.18
N LEU A 76 10.40 3.43 -4.94
CA LEU A 76 11.26 2.49 -5.69
C LEU A 76 12.00 3.16 -6.84
N LYS A 77 11.40 4.18 -7.46
CA LYS A 77 12.09 5.04 -8.43
C LYS A 77 13.26 5.78 -7.80
N LYS A 78 13.09 6.36 -6.61
CA LYS A 78 14.18 7.00 -5.86
C LYS A 78 15.27 6.02 -5.43
N GLN A 79 14.92 4.75 -5.20
CA GLN A 79 15.87 3.68 -4.87
C GLN A 79 16.60 3.11 -6.11
N GLY A 80 16.39 3.66 -7.32
CA GLY A 80 17.03 3.19 -8.55
C GLY A 80 16.55 1.82 -9.04
N LYS A 81 15.42 1.33 -8.52
CA LYS A 81 14.86 0.01 -8.88
C LYS A 81 13.94 0.04 -10.09
N THR A 82 13.67 1.21 -10.65
CA THR A 82 13.00 1.37 -11.94
C THR A 82 14.06 1.75 -12.97
N LYS A 83 14.32 0.84 -13.92
CA LYS A 83 15.25 1.05 -15.04
C LYS A 83 14.58 1.87 -16.14
#